data_AF-A0AAW6E8A3-F1
#
_entry.id   AF-A0AAW6E8A3-F1
#
_cell.length_a   1.000
_cell.length_b   1.000
_cell.length_c   1.000
_cell.angle_alpha   90.00
_cell.angle_beta   90.00
_cell.angle_gamma   90.00
#
_symmetry.space_group_name_H-M   'P 1'
#
loop_
_entity.id
_entity.type
_entity.pdbx_description
1 polymer ?
#
loop_
_entity_poly.entity_id
_entity_poly.type
_entity_poly.pdbx_seq_one_letter_code
_entity_poly.pdbx_strand_id
1 'polypeptide(L)'
;MEKTFTFDMASKAYADYILNSKDRYAPLIVEIPEGIEDIEPLAFDMMPLTSVKFPSTMTEISNGAFGESTLKKVEIPGNIKKICGSAFSEIFGMEELILHEGVEEIGSQAFFMCHNLETPIVIPKSVKKIGTDAFWGLYGSPVLKFEGDPNDVEFESEENREEYLSEGDD
;
A
#
# COMPACT_ATOMS: atom_id res chain seq x y z
N MET A 1 0.54 12.64 -22.58
CA MET A 1 -0.75 13.25 -22.21
C MET A 1 -1.21 12.46 -21.01
N GLU A 2 -1.22 13.08 -19.84
CA GLU A 2 -1.74 12.47 -18.60
C GLU A 2 -3.24 12.25 -18.81
N LYS A 3 -3.75 11.06 -18.50
CA LYS A 3 -5.18 10.75 -18.56
C LYS A 3 -5.70 10.64 -17.14
N THR A 4 -6.61 11.54 -16.78
CA THR A 4 -7.29 11.55 -15.49
C THR A 4 -8.47 10.59 -15.55
N PHE A 5 -8.63 9.76 -14.51
CA PHE A 5 -9.79 8.89 -14.37
C PHE A 5 -11.05 9.68 -14.00
N THR A 6 -12.20 9.20 -14.44
CA THR A 6 -13.50 9.64 -13.90
C THR A 6 -14.01 8.51 -13.02
N PHE A 7 -14.05 8.76 -11.70
CA PHE A 7 -14.68 7.87 -10.74
C PHE A 7 -16.19 7.92 -10.98
N ASP A 8 -16.82 6.77 -11.23
CA ASP A 8 -18.27 6.71 -11.31
C ASP A 8 -18.84 6.62 -9.90
N MET A 9 -19.29 7.78 -9.40
CA MET A 9 -19.95 7.92 -8.10
C MET A 9 -21.17 7.00 -7.94
N ALA A 10 -21.81 6.55 -9.04
CA ALA A 10 -23.01 5.72 -9.00
C ALA A 10 -22.69 4.22 -8.82
N SER A 11 -21.58 3.75 -9.37
CA SER A 11 -21.16 2.34 -9.26
C SER A 11 -20.08 2.10 -8.19
N LYS A 12 -19.52 3.18 -7.58
CA LYS A 12 -18.31 3.12 -6.74
C LYS A 12 -17.11 2.47 -7.46
N ALA A 13 -17.18 2.32 -8.78
CA ALA A 13 -16.14 1.72 -9.59
C ALA A 13 -15.39 2.81 -10.37
N TYR A 14 -14.10 2.59 -10.59
CA TYR A 14 -13.37 3.31 -11.62
C TYR A 14 -13.88 2.78 -12.96
N ALA A 15 -14.85 3.50 -13.53
CA ALA A 15 -15.57 3.10 -14.73
C ALA A 15 -14.63 2.54 -15.80
N ASP A 16 -14.85 1.27 -16.16
CA ASP A 16 -14.38 0.58 -17.34
C ASP A 16 -13.02 1.05 -17.87
N TYR A 17 -11.93 0.57 -17.27
CA TYR A 17 -10.61 0.69 -17.88
C TYR A 17 -10.51 -0.20 -19.13
N ILE A 18 -11.14 0.22 -20.23
CA ILE A 18 -10.85 -0.34 -21.55
C ILE A 18 -9.56 0.33 -22.05
N LEU A 19 -8.42 -0.32 -21.80
CA LEU A 19 -7.18 -0.02 -22.49
C LEU A 19 -7.39 -0.15 -24.00
N ASN A 20 -7.49 0.98 -24.69
CA ASN A 20 -7.29 0.95 -26.12
C ASN A 20 -5.84 0.51 -26.38
N SER A 21 -5.62 -0.43 -27.30
CA SER A 21 -4.35 -1.16 -27.46
C SER A 21 -3.12 -0.28 -27.72
N LYS A 22 -3.33 0.98 -28.11
CA LYS A 22 -2.32 2.02 -28.36
C LYS A 22 -1.88 2.79 -27.11
N ASP A 23 -2.64 2.74 -26.02
CA ASP A 23 -2.42 3.52 -24.79
C ASP A 23 -1.80 2.70 -23.65
N ARG A 24 -1.49 1.42 -23.89
CA ARG A 24 -0.95 0.45 -22.91
C ARG A 24 0.38 0.83 -22.25
N TYR A 25 1.03 1.89 -22.72
CA TYR A 25 2.34 2.33 -22.23
C TYR A 25 2.31 3.73 -21.60
N ALA A 26 1.14 4.38 -21.50
CA ALA A 26 1.04 5.68 -20.85
C ALA A 26 1.05 5.51 -19.31
N PRO A 27 1.78 6.35 -18.57
CA PRO A 27 1.74 6.35 -17.11
C PRO A 27 0.30 6.62 -16.65
N LEU A 28 -0.20 5.77 -15.76
CA LEU A 28 -1.58 5.82 -15.29
C LEU A 28 -1.62 6.41 -13.88
N ILE A 29 -2.19 7.61 -13.75
CA ILE A 29 -2.26 8.35 -12.49
C ILE A 29 -3.71 8.33 -12.00
N VAL A 30 -3.93 7.80 -10.80
CA VAL A 30 -5.22 7.81 -10.13
C VAL A 30 -5.29 8.97 -9.14
N GLU A 31 -6.29 9.83 -9.29
CA GLU A 31 -6.66 10.82 -8.28
C GLU A 31 -8.04 10.46 -7.77
N ILE A 32 -8.10 9.93 -6.54
CA ILE A 32 -9.37 9.57 -5.91
C ILE A 32 -10.07 10.87 -5.46
N PRO A 33 -11.32 11.16 -5.88
CA PRO A 33 -11.97 12.43 -5.57
C PRO A 33 -12.18 12.68 -4.08
N GLU A 34 -12.12 13.95 -3.67
CA GLU A 34 -12.53 14.34 -2.30
C GLU A 34 -14.00 13.99 -2.05
N GLY A 35 -14.30 13.55 -0.82
CA GLY A 35 -15.61 13.04 -0.44
C GLY A 35 -15.76 11.52 -0.59
N ILE A 36 -14.79 10.85 -1.23
CA ILE A 36 -14.70 9.39 -1.20
C ILE A 36 -14.10 8.96 0.14
N GLU A 37 -14.84 8.12 0.86
CA GLU A 37 -14.44 7.57 2.16
C GLU A 37 -13.81 6.18 2.01
N ASP A 38 -14.22 5.43 0.99
CA ASP A 38 -13.81 4.04 0.71
C ASP A 38 -13.70 3.76 -0.79
N ILE A 39 -12.85 2.78 -1.14
CA ILE A 39 -12.82 2.16 -2.47
C ILE A 39 -13.19 0.68 -2.32
N GLU A 40 -13.75 0.05 -3.34
CA GLU A 40 -14.06 -1.37 -3.24
C GLU A 40 -12.80 -2.24 -3.19
N PRO A 41 -12.86 -3.44 -2.56
CA PRO A 41 -11.78 -4.41 -2.67
C PRO A 41 -11.40 -4.66 -4.13
N LEU A 42 -10.10 -4.79 -4.40
CA LEU A 42 -9.53 -5.01 -5.74
C LEU A 42 -9.80 -3.89 -6.78
N ALA A 43 -10.23 -2.69 -6.36
CA ALA A 43 -10.62 -1.61 -7.28
C ALA A 43 -9.56 -1.23 -8.33
N PHE A 44 -8.27 -1.41 -8.02
CA PHE A 44 -7.15 -1.17 -8.92
C PHE A 44 -6.14 -2.31 -8.96
N ASP A 45 -6.58 -3.52 -8.65
CA ASP A 45 -5.76 -4.71 -8.74
C ASP A 45 -5.26 -4.91 -10.19
N MET A 46 -4.00 -5.32 -10.34
CA MET A 46 -3.30 -5.54 -11.63
C MET A 46 -3.26 -4.32 -12.57
N MET A 47 -3.54 -3.11 -12.07
CA MET A 47 -3.56 -1.90 -12.90
C MET A 47 -2.14 -1.34 -13.10
N PRO A 48 -1.82 -0.84 -14.32
CA PRO A 48 -0.50 -0.28 -14.61
C PRO A 48 -0.32 1.15 -14.05
N LEU A 49 -0.64 1.34 -12.76
CA LEU A 49 -0.57 2.60 -12.06
C LEU A 49 0.88 3.05 -11.88
N THR A 50 1.11 4.34 -12.10
CA THR A 50 2.38 5.00 -11.78
C THR A 50 2.27 5.91 -10.57
N SER A 51 1.06 6.33 -10.20
CA SER A 51 0.80 7.16 -9.03
C SER A 51 -0.66 7.04 -8.59
N VAL A 52 -0.88 7.14 -7.28
CA VAL A 52 -2.20 7.26 -6.66
C VAL A 52 -2.18 8.45 -5.69
N LYS A 53 -3.27 9.24 -5.67
CA LYS A 53 -3.52 10.27 -4.66
C LYS A 53 -4.79 9.93 -3.88
N PHE A 54 -4.66 9.83 -2.57
CA PHE A 54 -5.76 9.59 -1.64
C PHE A 54 -6.39 10.92 -1.19
N PRO A 55 -7.73 11.02 -1.09
CA PRO A 55 -8.39 12.21 -0.59
C PRO A 55 -8.25 12.29 0.92
N SER A 56 -8.48 13.49 1.45
CA SER A 56 -8.46 13.73 2.90
C SER A 56 -9.57 13.00 3.67
N THR A 57 -10.65 12.62 2.98
CA THR A 57 -11.83 11.95 3.55
C THR A 57 -11.68 10.44 3.71
N MET A 58 -10.71 9.82 3.05
CA MET A 58 -10.51 8.38 3.09
C MET A 58 -9.77 7.99 4.36
N THR A 59 -10.21 6.92 5.00
CA THR A 59 -9.59 6.43 6.26
C THR A 59 -9.09 4.99 6.18
N GLU A 60 -9.42 4.26 5.12
CA GLU A 60 -9.05 2.87 4.94
C GLU A 60 -8.72 2.57 3.47
N ILE A 61 -7.69 1.76 3.23
CA ILE A 61 -7.40 1.16 1.93
C ILE A 61 -7.84 -0.29 1.96
N SER A 62 -8.79 -0.65 1.10
CA SER A 62 -9.46 -1.96 1.14
C SER A 62 -8.60 -3.12 0.63
N ASN A 63 -9.07 -4.34 0.89
CA ASN A 63 -8.33 -5.57 0.58
C ASN A 63 -7.95 -5.64 -0.90
N GLY A 64 -6.68 -5.91 -1.18
CA GLY A 64 -6.16 -6.04 -2.54
C GLY A 64 -6.33 -4.82 -3.44
N ALA A 65 -6.69 -3.65 -2.89
CA ALA A 65 -7.13 -2.52 -3.72
C ALA A 65 -6.11 -2.06 -4.78
N PHE A 66 -4.82 -2.25 -4.52
CA PHE A 66 -3.71 -1.91 -5.43
C PHE A 66 -2.74 -3.09 -5.62
N GLY A 67 -3.20 -4.33 -5.39
CA GLY A 67 -2.42 -5.54 -5.62
C GLY A 67 -1.91 -5.63 -7.06
N GLU A 68 -0.73 -6.23 -7.26
CA GLU A 68 -0.10 -6.46 -8.56
C GLU A 68 0.01 -5.21 -9.46
N SER A 69 -0.10 -4.01 -8.87
CA SER A 69 0.00 -2.76 -9.61
C SER A 69 1.47 -2.45 -9.95
N THR A 70 1.69 -1.45 -10.80
CA THR A 70 3.04 -1.05 -11.21
C THR A 70 3.57 0.19 -10.48
N LEU A 71 3.02 0.50 -9.30
CA LEU A 71 3.39 1.68 -8.53
C LEU A 71 4.88 1.65 -8.18
N LYS A 72 5.58 2.75 -8.45
CA LYS A 72 6.99 2.93 -8.06
C LYS A 72 7.14 3.50 -6.66
N LYS A 73 6.23 4.40 -6.28
CA LYS A 73 6.20 5.03 -4.97
C LYS A 73 4.81 4.88 -4.38
N VAL A 74 4.74 4.43 -3.13
CA VAL A 74 3.52 4.42 -2.33
C VAL A 74 3.71 5.34 -1.14
N GLU A 75 2.89 6.37 -1.05
CA GLU A 75 2.87 7.31 0.08
C GLU A 75 1.49 7.26 0.74
N ILE A 76 1.45 6.71 1.95
CA ILE A 76 0.22 6.55 2.74
C ILE A 76 0.09 7.75 3.67
N PRO A 77 -0.87 8.65 3.46
CA PRO A 77 -1.04 9.83 4.30
C PRO A 77 -1.66 9.47 5.65
N GLY A 78 -1.40 10.29 6.67
CA GLY A 78 -1.79 10.02 8.07
C GLY A 78 -3.31 9.98 8.36
N ASN A 79 -4.14 10.39 7.40
CA ASN A 79 -5.59 10.21 7.49
C ASN A 79 -6.03 8.75 7.24
N ILE A 80 -5.23 7.97 6.50
CA ILE A 80 -5.46 6.54 6.33
C ILE A 80 -5.08 5.83 7.64
N LYS A 81 -6.09 5.30 8.33
CA LYS A 81 -5.95 4.59 9.61
C LYS A 81 -5.65 3.12 9.42
N LYS A 82 -6.19 2.53 8.35
CA LYS A 82 -6.09 1.09 8.11
C LYS A 82 -5.69 0.79 6.67
N ILE A 83 -4.72 -0.10 6.54
CA ILE A 83 -4.32 -0.73 5.28
C ILE A 83 -4.78 -2.18 5.38
N CYS A 84 -5.77 -2.58 4.59
CA CYS A 84 -6.33 -3.93 4.68
C CYS A 84 -5.42 -4.98 4.01
N GLY A 85 -5.83 -6.25 4.13
CA GLY A 85 -5.02 -7.37 3.68
C GLY A 85 -4.71 -7.32 2.19
N SER A 86 -3.47 -7.62 1.83
CA SER A 86 -2.98 -7.61 0.45
C SER A 86 -3.15 -6.27 -0.30
N ALA A 87 -3.46 -5.17 0.38
CA ALA A 87 -3.80 -3.89 -0.26
C ALA A 87 -2.78 -3.42 -1.32
N PHE A 88 -1.51 -3.72 -1.12
CA PHE A 88 -0.38 -3.42 -2.01
C PHE A 88 0.51 -4.67 -2.23
N SER A 89 -0.05 -5.87 -2.25
CA SER A 89 0.74 -7.09 -2.48
C SER A 89 1.29 -7.15 -3.90
N GLU A 90 2.46 -7.78 -4.04
CA GLU A 90 3.09 -8.15 -5.33
C GLU A 90 3.37 -6.97 -6.26
N ILE A 91 3.63 -5.79 -5.70
CA ILE A 91 4.08 -4.62 -6.47
C ILE A 91 5.59 -4.75 -6.69
N PHE A 92 5.97 -5.53 -7.71
CA PHE A 92 7.38 -5.82 -8.02
C PHE A 92 8.20 -4.59 -8.42
N GLY A 93 7.54 -3.47 -8.76
CA GLY A 93 8.18 -2.22 -9.15
C GLY A 93 8.32 -1.17 -8.03
N MET A 94 7.89 -1.46 -6.80
CA MET A 94 7.90 -0.48 -5.72
C MET A 94 9.31 -0.19 -5.23
N GLU A 95 9.77 1.05 -5.43
CA GLU A 95 11.10 1.56 -5.06
C GLU A 95 11.06 2.28 -3.69
N GLU A 96 9.92 2.89 -3.34
CA GLU A 96 9.75 3.66 -2.11
C GLU A 96 8.37 3.44 -1.47
N LEU A 97 8.37 3.19 -0.16
CA LEU A 97 7.18 3.14 0.69
C LEU A 97 7.32 4.17 1.82
N ILE A 98 6.38 5.11 1.91
CA ILE A 98 6.30 6.10 2.99
C ILE A 98 4.99 5.87 3.76
N LEU A 99 5.11 5.64 5.06
CA LEU A 99 3.99 5.56 5.99
C LEU A 99 4.03 6.80 6.90
N HIS A 100 3.03 7.66 6.80
CA HIS A 100 2.94 8.84 7.67
C HIS A 100 2.29 8.53 9.02
N GLU A 101 2.63 9.32 10.03
CA GLU A 101 1.99 9.27 11.35
C GLU A 101 0.47 9.37 11.25
N GLY A 102 -0.21 8.44 11.91
CA GLY A 102 -1.65 8.29 11.89
C GLY A 102 -2.14 6.94 11.34
N VAL A 103 -1.30 6.17 10.64
CA VAL A 103 -1.58 4.77 10.27
C VAL A 103 -1.58 3.90 11.52
N GLU A 104 -2.66 3.16 11.77
CA GLU A 104 -2.85 2.38 13.01
C GLU A 104 -2.79 0.87 12.78
N GLU A 105 -3.30 0.37 11.66
CA GLU A 105 -3.36 -1.07 11.36
C GLU A 105 -2.84 -1.36 9.95
N ILE A 106 -1.92 -2.32 9.86
CA ILE A 106 -1.39 -2.86 8.62
C ILE A 106 -1.82 -4.33 8.54
N GLY A 107 -2.66 -4.65 7.58
CA GLY A 107 -3.27 -5.96 7.43
C GLY A 107 -2.31 -7.03 6.94
N SER A 108 -2.76 -8.27 7.02
CA SER A 108 -1.97 -9.43 6.59
C SER A 108 -1.61 -9.31 5.10
N GLN A 109 -0.36 -9.59 4.75
CA GLN A 109 0.17 -9.49 3.39
C GLN A 109 0.06 -8.11 2.72
N ALA A 110 -0.19 -7.03 3.48
CA ALA A 110 -0.45 -5.70 2.91
C ALA A 110 0.61 -5.22 1.90
N PHE A 111 1.89 -5.55 2.09
CA PHE A 111 3.00 -5.26 1.20
C PHE A 111 3.80 -6.52 0.83
N PHE A 112 3.14 -7.68 0.83
CA PHE A 112 3.74 -8.98 0.54
C PHE A 112 4.45 -8.98 -0.82
N MET A 113 5.66 -9.53 -0.90
CA MET A 113 6.42 -9.72 -2.16
C MET A 113 6.60 -8.43 -2.99
N CYS A 114 6.82 -7.28 -2.33
CA CYS A 114 7.26 -6.05 -3.01
C CYS A 114 8.80 -5.99 -3.09
N HIS A 115 9.37 -6.28 -4.26
CA HIS A 115 10.79 -6.68 -4.38
C HIS A 115 11.83 -5.57 -4.60
N ASN A 116 11.42 -4.33 -4.87
CA ASN A 116 12.36 -3.30 -5.35
C ASN A 116 12.65 -2.19 -4.32
N LEU A 117 12.28 -2.37 -3.05
CA LEU A 117 12.48 -1.34 -2.04
C LEU A 117 13.98 -1.13 -1.75
N GLU A 118 14.47 0.07 -2.03
CA GLU A 118 15.89 0.41 -1.84
C GLU A 118 16.20 0.98 -0.45
N THR A 119 15.16 1.32 0.32
CA THR A 119 15.29 2.03 1.60
C THR A 119 14.57 1.29 2.75
N PRO A 120 15.10 1.39 3.99
CA PRO A 120 14.41 0.86 5.16
C PRO A 120 13.00 1.46 5.30
N ILE A 121 12.01 0.62 5.58
CA ILE A 121 10.65 1.07 5.87
C ILE A 121 10.62 1.61 7.30
N VAL A 122 10.12 2.83 7.45
CA VAL A 122 9.87 3.44 8.76
C VAL A 122 8.45 3.13 9.19
N ILE A 123 8.30 2.50 10.36
CA ILE A 123 7.01 2.20 10.99
C ILE A 123 6.69 3.32 12.00
N PRO A 124 5.66 4.15 11.75
CA PRO A 124 5.34 5.28 12.62
C PRO A 124 4.80 4.81 13.98
N LYS A 125 4.88 5.69 14.99
CA LYS A 125 4.46 5.39 16.37
C LYS A 125 2.97 5.09 16.51
N SER A 126 2.18 5.56 15.55
CA SER A 126 0.75 5.31 15.52
C SER A 126 0.39 3.86 15.20
N VAL A 127 1.30 3.06 14.62
CA VAL A 127 1.00 1.67 14.27
C VAL A 127 0.86 0.85 15.54
N LYS A 128 -0.29 0.20 15.66
CA LYS A 128 -0.65 -0.64 16.82
C LYS A 128 -0.75 -2.11 16.44
N LYS A 129 -0.97 -2.42 15.16
CA LYS A 129 -1.17 -3.79 14.70
C LYS A 129 -0.55 -4.03 13.33
N ILE A 130 0.18 -5.15 13.20
CA ILE A 130 0.76 -5.65 11.96
C ILE A 130 0.32 -7.09 11.74
N GLY A 131 -0.28 -7.35 10.57
CA GLY A 131 -0.80 -8.66 10.20
C GLY A 131 0.27 -9.62 9.69
N THR A 132 -0.11 -10.90 9.60
CA THR A 132 0.76 -11.99 9.12
C THR A 132 1.32 -11.67 7.74
N ASP A 133 2.62 -11.91 7.54
CA ASP A 133 3.38 -11.64 6.31
C ASP A 133 3.24 -10.22 5.70
N ALA A 134 2.82 -9.21 6.47
CA ALA A 134 2.56 -7.86 5.96
C ALA A 134 3.72 -7.27 5.15
N PHE A 135 4.95 -7.57 5.55
CA PHE A 135 6.21 -7.13 4.91
C PHE A 135 7.09 -8.32 4.50
N TRP A 136 6.52 -9.52 4.32
CA TRP A 136 7.31 -10.67 3.90
C TRP A 136 7.70 -10.57 2.42
N GLY A 137 8.89 -11.06 2.09
CA GLY A 137 9.36 -11.11 0.70
C GLY A 137 9.85 -9.76 0.16
N LEU A 138 10.06 -8.77 1.01
CA LEU A 138 10.75 -7.54 0.62
C LEU A 138 12.23 -7.85 0.37
N TYR A 139 12.63 -7.94 -0.91
CA TYR A 139 14.03 -8.15 -1.28
C TYR A 139 14.89 -6.97 -0.81
N GLY A 140 16.07 -7.27 -0.27
CA GLY A 140 16.96 -6.28 0.32
C GLY A 140 16.83 -6.13 1.84
N SER A 141 15.94 -6.91 2.48
CA SER A 141 15.70 -6.91 3.93
C SER A 141 15.74 -5.50 4.50
N PRO A 142 14.81 -4.61 4.11
CA PRO A 142 14.71 -3.33 4.79
C PRO A 142 14.36 -3.63 6.24
N VAL A 143 15.37 -3.60 7.11
CA VAL A 143 15.18 -3.64 8.57
C VAL A 143 14.07 -2.65 8.88
N LEU A 144 12.94 -3.13 9.39
CA LEU A 144 11.83 -2.26 9.76
C LEU A 144 12.33 -1.34 10.87
N LYS A 145 12.26 -0.03 10.64
CA LYS A 145 12.68 0.97 11.62
C LYS A 145 11.45 1.50 12.32
N PHE A 146 11.21 1.04 13.54
CA PHE A 146 10.14 1.55 14.37
C PHE A 146 10.53 2.91 14.96
N GLU A 147 9.67 3.91 14.80
CA GLU A 147 9.83 5.21 15.48
C GLU A 147 9.44 5.14 16.97
N GLY A 148 8.60 4.16 17.34
CA GLY A 148 8.17 3.85 18.70
C GLY A 148 8.81 2.58 19.25
N ASP A 149 8.35 2.12 20.43
CA ASP A 149 8.75 0.82 20.98
C ASP A 149 8.02 -0.29 20.18
N PRO A 150 8.73 -1.22 19.51
CA PRO A 150 8.08 -2.31 18.78
C PRO A 150 7.24 -3.23 19.68
N ASN A 151 7.43 -3.21 21.00
CA ASN A 151 6.60 -3.97 21.95
C ASN A 151 5.20 -3.37 22.15
N ASP A 152 4.97 -2.12 21.72
CA ASP A 152 3.64 -1.50 21.70
C ASP A 152 2.82 -1.95 20.48
N VAL A 153 3.40 -2.75 19.58
CA VAL A 153 2.76 -3.26 18.36
C VAL A 153 2.31 -4.71 18.55
N GLU A 154 1.04 -4.98 18.28
CA GLU A 154 0.47 -6.32 18.17
C GLU A 154 0.83 -6.94 16.82
N PHE A 155 1.55 -8.06 16.84
CA PHE A 155 1.83 -8.86 15.64
C PHE A 155 0.88 -10.05 15.59
N GLU A 156 0.21 -10.28 14.45
CA GLU A 156 -0.71 -11.42 14.29
C GLU A 156 0.03 -12.78 14.25
N SER A 157 1.35 -12.76 14.00
CA SER A 157 2.23 -13.94 13.97
C SER A 157 3.49 -13.68 14.79
N GLU A 158 3.87 -14.63 15.66
CA GLU A 158 5.16 -14.57 16.38
C GLU A 158 6.35 -14.68 15.42
N GLU A 159 6.21 -15.42 14.33
CA GLU A 159 7.25 -15.55 13.29
C GLU A 159 7.55 -14.18 12.66
N ASN A 160 6.50 -13.40 12.34
CA ASN A 160 6.66 -12.03 11.88
C ASN A 160 7.38 -11.16 12.91
N ARG A 161 7.01 -11.30 14.19
CA ARG A 161 7.62 -10.50 15.25
C ARG A 161 9.12 -10.79 15.33
N GLU A 162 9.51 -12.06 15.26
CA GLU A 162 10.92 -12.46 15.27
C GLU A 162 11.65 -11.97 14.02
N GLU A 163 11.07 -12.14 12.83
CA GLU A 163 11.65 -11.72 11.55
C GLU A 163 11.87 -10.19 11.52
N TYR A 164 10.83 -9.41 11.84
CA TYR A 164 10.85 -7.95 11.75
C TYR A 164 11.70 -7.26 12.81
N LEU A 165 11.97 -7.94 13.93
CA LEU A 165 12.82 -7.43 15.01
C LEU A 165 14.21 -8.04 15.01
N SER A 166 14.49 -9.00 14.13
CA SER A 166 15.85 -9.52 13.96
C SER A 166 16.77 -8.40 13.45
N GLU A 167 17.90 -8.20 14.13
CA GLU A 167 19.00 -7.43 13.55
C GLU A 167 19.45 -8.26 12.34
N GLY A 168 19.18 -7.77 11.12
CA GLY A 168 19.49 -8.53 9.90
C GLY A 168 20.92 -9.06 9.94
N ASP A 169 21.09 -10.36 9.66
CA ASP A 169 22.42 -10.95 9.51
C ASP A 169 23.13 -10.25 8.33
N ASP A 170 24.13 -9.42 8.66
CA ASP A 170 25.06 -8.75 7.72
C ASP A 170 25.79 -9.76 6.80
#